data_AF-A0A7Y8LF68-F1
#
_entry.id   AF-A0A7Y8LF68-F1
#
_cell.length_a   1.000
_cell.length_b   1.000
_cell.length_c   1.000
_cell.angle_alpha   90.00
_cell.angle_beta   90.00
_cell.angle_gamma   90.00
#
_symmetry.space_group_name_H-M   'P 1'
#
loop_
_entity.id
_entity.type
_entity.pdbx_description
1 polymer ?
#
loop_
_entity_poly.entity_id
_entity_poly.type
_entity_poly.pdbx_seq_one_letter_code
_entity_poly.pdbx_strand_id
1 'polypeptide(L)'
;MTDQKKKVRLYALSTCPTCKKVKKFLDENNIQYEIIEVDLLDSGEQWLMTKEVKKYNPSATYPTLVVEEVFTEFDEDAIKGALGI
;
A
#
# COMPACT_ATOMS: atom_id res chain seq x y z
N MET A 1 -4.04 -21.00 13.84
CA MET A 1 -3.52 -19.61 13.94
C MET A 1 -3.70 -19.01 12.57
N THR A 2 -4.80 -18.29 12.36
CA THR A 2 -5.19 -17.73 11.06
C THR A 2 -4.27 -16.55 10.74
N ASP A 3 -3.35 -16.73 9.79
CA ASP A 3 -2.45 -15.68 9.29
C ASP A 3 -3.25 -14.76 8.37
N GLN A 4 -4.08 -13.89 8.95
CA GLN A 4 -4.69 -12.78 8.21
C GLN A 4 -3.57 -11.80 7.86
N LYS A 5 -3.03 -11.93 6.65
CA LYS A 5 -1.87 -11.16 6.22
C LYS A 5 -2.34 -9.84 5.60
N LYS A 6 -2.31 -8.77 6.40
CA LYS A 6 -2.48 -7.40 5.91
C LYS A 6 -1.23 -6.97 5.15
N LYS A 7 -1.37 -6.70 3.85
CA LYS A 7 -0.31 -6.13 3.02
C LYS A 7 -0.50 -4.63 2.90
N VAL A 8 0.48 -3.89 3.38
CA VAL A 8 0.49 -2.43 3.29
C VAL A 8 1.55 -2.04 2.27
N ARG A 9 1.17 -1.28 1.24
CA ARG A 9 2.08 -0.72 0.24
C ARG A 9 1.97 0.79 0.18
N LEU A 10 3.09 1.48 0.30
CA LEU A 10 3.20 2.93 0.17
C LEU A 10 3.92 3.27 -1.14
N TYR A 11 3.17 3.80 -2.10
CA TYR A 11 3.74 4.40 -3.29
C TYR A 11 4.12 5.85 -2.99
N ALA A 12 5.39 6.17 -3.17
CA ALA A 12 5.99 7.44 -2.79
C ALA A 12 6.92 7.97 -3.88
N LEU A 13 7.27 9.26 -3.74
CA LEU A 13 8.38 9.88 -4.45
C LEU A 13 9.48 10.20 -3.44
N SER A 14 10.74 9.90 -3.76
CA SER A 14 11.89 10.11 -2.88
C SER A 14 12.09 11.59 -2.52
N THR A 15 11.71 12.47 -3.45
CA THR A 15 11.78 13.93 -3.31
C THR A 15 10.59 14.54 -2.57
N CYS A 16 9.53 13.78 -2.28
CA CYS A 16 8.31 14.34 -1.69
C CYS A 16 8.34 14.40 -0.15
N PRO A 17 8.21 15.59 0.46
CA PRO A 17 8.26 15.75 1.92
C PRO A 17 7.07 15.10 2.64
N THR A 18 5.89 15.10 2.01
CA THR A 18 4.68 14.47 2.57
C THR A 18 4.82 12.94 2.60
N CYS A 19 5.47 12.33 1.61
CA CYS A 19 5.72 10.89 1.59
C CYS A 19 6.57 10.45 2.80
N LYS A 20 7.58 11.24 3.17
CA LYS A 20 8.42 10.97 4.36
C LYS A 20 7.63 10.99 5.66
N LYS A 21 6.61 11.86 5.77
CA LYS A 21 5.72 11.90 6.95
C LYS A 21 4.87 10.63 7.05
N VAL A 22 4.30 10.17 5.94
CA VAL A 22 3.51 8.92 5.91
C VAL A 22 4.39 7.72 6.22
N LYS A 23 5.59 7.66 5.65
CA LYS A 23 6.60 6.64 5.97
C LYS A 23 6.88 6.60 7.48
N LYS A 24 7.20 7.75 8.08
CA LYS A 24 7.48 7.86 9.52
C LYS A 24 6.28 7.44 10.37
N PHE A 25 5.06 7.82 9.97
CA PHE A 25 3.85 7.41 10.65
C PHE A 25 3.70 5.88 10.68
N LEU A 26 3.95 5.19 9.57
CA LEU A 26 3.89 3.73 9.52
C LEU A 26 4.98 3.10 10.41
N ASP A 27 6.19 3.67 10.38
CA ASP A 27 7.33 3.26 11.22
C ASP A 27 7.04 3.42 12.72
N GLU A 28 6.52 4.57 13.13
CA GLU A 28 6.16 4.90 14.52
C GLU A 28 5.08 3.95 15.06
N ASN A 29 4.16 3.50 14.21
CA ASN A 29 3.12 2.54 14.57
C ASN A 29 3.58 1.07 14.44
N ASN A 30 4.86 0.80 14.13
CA ASN A 30 5.41 -0.54 13.91
C ASN A 30 4.60 -1.36 12.88
N ILE A 31 4.04 -0.69 11.88
CA ILE A 31 3.30 -1.35 10.80
C ILE A 31 4.35 -1.90 9.83
N GLN A 32 4.23 -3.16 9.43
CA GLN A 32 5.02 -3.69 8.32
C GLN A 32 4.41 -3.20 7.01
N TYR A 33 5.20 -2.48 6.22
CA TYR A 33 4.80 -1.96 4.92
C TYR A 33 5.93 -2.06 3.90
N GLU A 34 5.54 -2.15 2.64
CA GLU A 34 6.44 -2.05 1.49
C GLU A 34 6.42 -0.61 1.00
N ILE A 35 7.60 0.00 0.81
CA ILE A 35 7.73 1.34 0.23
C ILE A 35 8.26 1.23 -1.19
N ILE A 36 7.54 1.86 -2.12
CA ILE A 36 7.88 1.87 -3.54
C ILE A 36 8.14 3.33 -3.92
N GLU A 37 9.42 3.70 -4.02
CA GLU A 37 9.86 5.00 -4.51
C GLU A 37 9.86 5.00 -6.04
N VAL A 38 8.74 5.41 -6.64
CA VAL A 38 8.46 5.24 -8.07
C VAL A 38 9.47 6.01 -8.94
N ASP A 39 10.07 7.09 -8.43
CA ASP A 39 11.09 7.88 -9.11
C ASP A 39 12.48 7.25 -9.12
N LEU A 40 12.75 6.26 -8.24
CA LEU A 40 14.03 5.57 -8.16
C LEU A 40 14.06 4.27 -8.98
N LEU A 41 12.91 3.84 -9.50
CA LEU A 41 12.78 2.63 -10.31
C LEU A 41 13.25 2.87 -11.75
N ASP A 42 13.61 1.80 -12.45
CA ASP A 42 13.93 1.89 -13.87
C ASP A 42 12.70 2.27 -14.70
N SER A 43 12.88 2.80 -15.91
CA SER A 43 11.80 3.37 -16.73
C SER A 43 10.64 2.39 -16.97
N GLY A 44 10.94 1.09 -17.11
CA GLY A 44 9.93 0.05 -17.26
C GLY A 44 9.11 -0.21 -16.00
N GLU A 45 9.78 -0.30 -14.84
CA GLU A 45 9.15 -0.53 -13.54
C GLU A 45 8.36 0.69 -13.08
N GLN A 46 8.90 1.89 -13.29
CA GLN A 46 8.22 3.16 -13.02
C GLN A 46 6.88 3.24 -13.74
N TRP A 47 6.83 2.86 -15.03
CA TRP A 47 5.59 2.81 -15.80
C TRP A 47 4.57 1.82 -15.21
N LEU A 48 5.04 0.62 -14.84
CA LEU A 48 4.19 -0.41 -14.22
C LEU A 48 3.60 0.07 -12.90
N MET A 49 4.43 0.64 -12.01
CA MET A 49 3.98 1.14 -10.71
C MET A 49 3.04 2.33 -10.85
N THR A 50 3.33 3.26 -11.77
CA THR A 50 2.43 4.39 -12.04
C THR A 50 1.07 3.92 -12.56
N LYS A 51 1.05 2.90 -13.43
CA LYS A 51 -0.19 2.29 -13.93
C LYS A 51 -0.95 1.58 -12.81
N GLU A 52 -0.25 0.95 -11.88
CA GLU A 52 -0.86 0.33 -10.71
C GLU A 52 -1.48 1.36 -9.76
N VAL A 53 -0.74 2.42 -9.41
CA VAL A 53 -1.27 3.55 -8.63
C VAL A 53 -2.52 4.12 -9.28
N LYS A 54 -2.54 4.27 -10.61
CA LYS A 54 -3.72 4.75 -11.36
C LYS A 54 -4.97 3.89 -11.19
N LYS A 55 -4.83 2.59 -10.88
CA LYS A 55 -5.99 1.72 -10.60
C LYS A 55 -6.69 2.11 -9.30
N TYR A 56 -5.90 2.53 -8.30
CA TYR A 56 -6.40 2.92 -6.97
C TYR A 56 -6.72 4.41 -6.90
N ASN A 57 -5.91 5.23 -7.58
CA ASN A 57 -5.96 6.68 -7.57
C ASN A 57 -5.77 7.19 -9.02
N PRO A 58 -6.86 7.50 -9.75
CA PRO A 58 -6.78 7.90 -11.16
C PRO A 58 -5.97 9.19 -11.38
N SER A 59 -5.84 10.03 -10.34
CA SER A 59 -5.02 11.24 -10.36
C SER A 59 -3.52 10.96 -10.25
N ALA A 60 -3.11 9.71 -10.00
CA ALA A 60 -1.73 9.27 -9.82
C ALA A 60 -0.91 10.18 -8.89
N THR A 61 -1.54 10.64 -7.80
CA THR A 61 -0.91 11.54 -6.83
C THR A 61 -0.16 10.75 -5.76
N TYR A 62 0.93 11.34 -5.27
CA TYR A 62 1.76 10.74 -4.23
C TYR A 62 1.71 11.60 -2.95
N PRO A 63 1.68 10.98 -1.75
CA PRO A 63 1.70 9.54 -1.49
C PRO A 63 0.38 8.82 -1.77
N THR A 64 0.43 7.58 -2.25
CA THR A 64 -0.73 6.68 -2.31
C THR A 64 -0.45 5.47 -1.41
N LEU A 65 -1.26 5.28 -0.37
CA LEU A 65 -1.17 4.15 0.56
C LEU A 65 -2.27 3.13 0.23
N VAL A 66 -1.88 1.90 -0.06
CA VAL A 66 -2.79 0.79 -0.36
C VAL A 66 -2.69 -0.23 0.77
N VAL A 67 -3.83 -0.60 1.33
CA VAL A 67 -3.95 -1.63 2.38
C VAL A 67 -4.82 -2.74 1.82
N GLU A 68 -4.23 -3.91 1.60
CA GLU A 68 -4.92 -5.09 1.09
C GLU A 68 -4.98 -6.14 2.19
N GLU A 69 -6.17 -6.69 2.43
CA GLU A 69 -6.36 -7.82 3.33
C GLU A 69 -6.59 -9.09 2.51
N VAL A 70 -5.82 -10.14 2.80
CA VAL A 70 -5.87 -11.40 2.06
C VAL A 70 -6.31 -12.52 2.99
N PHE A 71 -7.39 -13.19 2.61
CA PHE A 71 -7.91 -14.37 3.30
C PHE A 71 -7.52 -15.62 2.50
N THR A 72 -6.77 -16.54 3.10
CA THR A 72 -6.37 -17.82 2.47
C THR A 72 -7.37 -18.95 2.71
N GLU A 73 -8.32 -18.74 3.63
CA GLU A 73 -9.33 -19.70 4.04
C GLU A 73 -10.68 -18.98 4.13
N PHE A 74 -11.79 -19.72 3.97
CA PHE A 74 -13.13 -19.15 4.10
C PHE A 74 -13.46 -18.96 5.58
N ASP A 75 -13.11 -17.79 6.11
CA ASP A 75 -13.45 -17.34 7.46
C ASP A 75 -14.58 -16.30 7.36
N GLU A 76 -15.81 -16.76 7.55
CA GLU A 76 -17.01 -15.94 7.35
C GLU A 76 -17.02 -14.70 8.25
N ASP A 77 -16.62 -14.83 9.52
CA ASP A 77 -16.55 -13.72 10.47
C ASP A 77 -15.50 -12.69 10.08
N ALA A 78 -14.30 -13.16 9.69
CA ALA A 78 -13.22 -12.25 9.28
C ALA A 78 -13.56 -11.49 7.98
N ILE A 79 -14.18 -12.18 7.02
CA ILE A 79 -14.62 -11.58 5.75
C ILE A 79 -15.74 -10.56 6.00
N LYS A 80 -16.73 -10.89 6.84
CA LYS A 80 -17.81 -9.97 7.23
C LYS A 80 -17.25 -8.70 7.89
N GLY A 81 -16.31 -8.85 8.82
CA GLY A 81 -15.63 -7.74 9.48
C GLY A 81 -14.89 -6.82 8.50
N ALA A 82 -14.20 -7.38 7.51
CA ALA A 82 -13.49 -6.61 6.49
C ALA A 82 -14.43 -5.88 5.52
N LEU A 83 -15.59 -6.49 5.22
CA LEU A 83 -16.61 -5.92 4.35
C LEU A 83 -17.55 -4.94 5.08
N GLY A 84 -17.52 -4.91 6.41
CA GLY A 84 -18.39 -4.06 7.23
C GLY A 84 -19.85 -4.49 7.18
N ILE A 85 -20.13 -5.79 6.99
CA ILE A 85 -21.48 -6.39 6.97
C ILE A 85 -21.74 -7.29 8.17
#